data_AF-A0A534N8T7-F1
#
_entry.id   AF-A0A534N8T7-F1
#
_cell.length_a   1.000
_cell.length_b   1.000
_cell.length_c   1.000
_cell.angle_alpha   90.00
_cell.angle_beta   90.00
_cell.angle_gamma   90.00
#
_symmetry.space_group_name_H-M   'P 1'
#
loop_
_entity.id
_entity.type
_entity.pdbx_description
1 polymer ?
#
loop_
_entity_poly.entity_id
_entity_poly.type
_entity_poly.pdbx_seq_one_letter_code
_entity_poly.pdbx_strand_id
1 'polypeptide(L)'
;MAGRKDQLYLHTLVDSERPARMVGLFTGHALKPKDFERLVDACVNSMKQEDAGASLTLAPLGSPSAQDLPAQRSWRITVAGNAEAAPHDCLVQIFDMRDPASPHRALLDHIGGRDQELSEAASHLQQNAQTYVSIASGRLDQQERIHPFQNLVSLFASALGAAIVDPAAAIVTNDPGEWADAMEQSLQIEKEMGALRR
;
A
#
# COMPACT_ATOMS: atom_id res chain seq x y z
N MET A 1 -20.18 -15.62 -8.12
CA MET A 1 -19.07 -16.32 -7.42
C MET A 1 -17.86 -15.41 -7.12
N ALA A 2 -17.58 -14.38 -7.92
CA ALA A 2 -16.50 -13.43 -7.65
C ALA A 2 -16.62 -12.68 -6.30
N GLY A 3 -17.81 -12.14 -6.00
CA GLY A 3 -18.02 -11.37 -4.76
C GLY A 3 -17.72 -12.14 -3.45
N ARG A 4 -17.87 -13.48 -3.44
CA ARG A 4 -17.51 -14.30 -2.26
C ARG A 4 -16.00 -14.46 -2.10
N LYS A 5 -15.25 -14.52 -3.20
CA LYS A 5 -13.78 -14.59 -3.16
C LYS A 5 -13.19 -13.25 -2.75
N ASP A 6 -13.75 -12.14 -3.22
CA ASP A 6 -13.30 -10.79 -2.86
C ASP A 6 -13.61 -10.48 -1.39
N GLN A 7 -14.78 -10.88 -0.89
CA GLN A 7 -15.09 -10.76 0.55
C GLN A 7 -14.17 -11.61 1.42
N LEU A 8 -13.87 -12.85 1.00
CA LEU A 8 -12.90 -13.69 1.71
C LEU A 8 -11.51 -13.04 1.72
N TYR A 9 -11.08 -12.49 0.59
CA TYR A 9 -9.83 -11.77 0.47
C TYR A 9 -9.75 -10.57 1.43
N LEU A 10 -10.78 -9.70 1.43
CA LEU A 10 -10.84 -8.56 2.32
C LEU A 10 -10.86 -9.01 3.80
N HIS A 11 -11.58 -10.08 4.13
CA HIS A 11 -11.54 -10.66 5.46
C HIS A 11 -10.14 -11.15 5.84
N THR A 12 -9.41 -11.79 4.93
CA THR A 12 -8.05 -12.26 5.20
C THR A 12 -7.02 -11.15 5.42
N LEU A 13 -7.29 -9.93 4.93
CA LEU A 13 -6.45 -8.76 5.24
C LEU A 13 -6.65 -8.25 6.67
N VAL A 14 -7.85 -8.42 7.24
CA VAL A 14 -8.23 -7.91 8.56
C VAL A 14 -7.98 -8.93 9.67
N ASP A 15 -7.95 -10.22 9.31
CA ASP A 15 -7.74 -11.34 10.23
C ASP A 15 -6.25 -11.65 10.43
N SER A 16 -5.60 -10.84 11.28
CA SER A 16 -4.22 -11.06 11.75
C SER A 16 -4.03 -10.69 13.23
N GLU A 17 -3.07 -11.32 13.91
CA GLU A 17 -2.72 -11.00 15.31
C GLU A 17 -2.14 -9.59 15.47
N ARG A 18 -1.68 -8.99 14.36
CA ARG A 18 -1.33 -7.57 14.24
C ARG A 18 -2.36 -6.84 13.39
N PRO A 19 -2.61 -5.54 13.63
CA PRO A 19 -3.45 -4.77 12.73
C PRO A 19 -2.84 -4.74 11.33
N ALA A 20 -3.68 -4.79 10.30
CA ALA A 20 -3.25 -4.52 8.93
C ALA A 20 -2.52 -3.17 8.86
N ARG A 21 -1.40 -3.11 8.14
CA ARG A 21 -0.73 -1.83 7.86
C ARG A 21 -1.34 -1.24 6.61
N MET A 22 -1.61 0.06 6.67
CA MET A 22 -2.08 0.85 5.54
C MET A 22 -1.13 2.02 5.35
N VAL A 23 -0.59 2.11 4.14
CA VAL A 23 0.34 3.16 3.71
C VAL A 23 -0.34 3.99 2.65
N GLY A 24 -0.19 5.31 2.75
CA GLY A 24 -0.66 6.26 1.74
C GLY A 24 0.49 6.74 0.87
N LEU A 25 0.24 6.84 -0.44
CA LEU A 25 1.14 7.48 -1.40
C LEU A 25 0.45 8.69 -2.02
N PHE A 26 1.03 9.87 -1.86
CA PHE A 26 0.59 11.10 -2.50
C PHE A 26 1.43 11.36 -3.74
N THR A 27 0.78 11.42 -4.92
CA THR A 27 1.47 11.70 -6.19
C THR A 27 0.90 12.92 -6.88
N GLY A 28 1.78 13.72 -7.49
CA GLY A 28 1.42 14.87 -8.32
C GLY A 28 0.80 14.50 -9.66
N HIS A 29 0.74 13.20 -10.02
CA HIS A 29 0.17 12.72 -11.27
C HIS A 29 -1.29 12.29 -11.09
N ALA A 30 -2.15 12.61 -12.06
CA ALA A 30 -3.50 12.04 -12.14
C ALA A 30 -3.41 10.61 -12.72
N LEU A 31 -3.54 9.60 -11.87
CA LEU A 31 -3.49 8.19 -12.31
C LEU A 31 -4.87 7.73 -12.75
N LYS A 32 -4.96 7.27 -14.00
CA LYS A 32 -6.12 6.52 -14.50
C LYS A 32 -5.88 5.02 -14.32
N PRO A 33 -6.92 4.18 -14.37
CA PRO A 33 -6.77 2.72 -14.28
C PRO A 33 -5.69 2.14 -15.22
N LYS A 34 -5.63 2.60 -16.48
CA LYS A 34 -4.60 2.15 -17.44
C LYS A 34 -3.18 2.56 -17.07
N ASP A 35 -3.01 3.68 -16.35
CA ASP A 35 -1.69 4.11 -15.89
C ASP A 35 -1.20 3.18 -14.77
N PHE A 36 -2.12 2.57 -14.03
CA PHE A 36 -1.80 1.65 -12.96
C PHE A 36 -1.41 0.25 -13.47
N GLU A 37 -2.00 -0.24 -14.57
CA GLU A 37 -1.49 -1.43 -15.29
C GLU A 37 -0.04 -1.21 -15.74
N ARG A 38 0.24 -0.04 -16.34
CA ARG A 38 1.59 0.33 -16.79
C ARG A 38 2.58 0.46 -15.63
N LEU A 39 2.13 0.96 -14.48
CA LEU A 39 2.94 1.01 -13.27
C LEU A 39 3.35 -0.41 -12.85
N VAL A 40 2.38 -1.33 -12.76
CA VAL A 40 2.64 -2.73 -12.39
C VAL A 40 3.61 -3.38 -13.40
N ASP A 41 3.42 -3.14 -14.70
CA ASP A 41 4.32 -3.63 -15.74
C ASP A 41 5.75 -3.09 -15.59
N ALA A 42 5.90 -1.80 -15.27
CA ALA A 42 7.20 -1.20 -15.02
C ALA A 42 7.87 -1.81 -13.76
N CYS A 43 7.11 -1.96 -12.68
CA CYS A 43 7.60 -2.54 -11.43
C CYS A 43 8.01 -4.01 -11.59
N VAL A 44 7.21 -4.84 -12.28
CA VAL A 44 7.57 -6.25 -12.50
C VAL A 44 8.82 -6.39 -13.38
N ASN A 45 8.98 -5.50 -14.36
CA ASN A 45 10.20 -5.48 -15.19
C ASN A 45 11.43 -5.11 -14.37
N SER A 46 11.32 -4.16 -13.44
CA SER A 46 12.40 -3.82 -12.51
C SER A 46 12.73 -4.99 -11.59
N MET A 47 11.72 -5.62 -10.97
CA MET A 47 11.92 -6.80 -10.11
C MET A 47 12.63 -7.94 -10.85
N LYS A 48 12.25 -8.16 -12.12
CA LYS A 48 12.84 -9.22 -12.96
C LYS A 48 14.28 -8.97 -13.37
N GLN A 49 14.77 -7.73 -13.28
CA GLN A 49 16.19 -7.44 -13.49
C GLN A 49 17.04 -7.93 -12.31
N GLU A 50 16.46 -7.97 -11.11
CA GLU A 50 17.11 -8.48 -9.90
C GLU A 50 16.93 -10.00 -9.76
N ASP A 51 15.72 -10.51 -9.99
CA ASP A 51 15.41 -11.94 -9.94
C ASP A 51 14.38 -12.32 -11.02
N ALA A 52 14.77 -13.18 -11.96
CA ALA A 52 13.92 -13.58 -13.07
C ALA A 52 12.64 -14.33 -12.64
N GLY A 53 12.63 -14.93 -11.44
CA GLY A 53 11.50 -15.61 -10.82
C GLY A 53 10.54 -14.67 -10.08
N ALA A 54 10.89 -13.40 -9.93
CA ALA A 54 10.02 -12.42 -9.30
C ALA A 54 8.73 -12.21 -10.09
N SER A 55 7.63 -12.00 -9.37
CA SER A 55 6.33 -11.73 -9.96
C SER A 55 5.56 -10.65 -9.23
N LEU A 56 4.84 -9.87 -10.02
CA LEU A 56 3.89 -8.88 -9.54
C LEU A 56 2.66 -9.00 -10.45
N THR A 57 1.55 -9.42 -9.88
CA THR A 57 0.31 -9.63 -10.62
C THR A 57 -0.80 -8.80 -10.06
N LEU A 58 -1.83 -8.65 -10.88
CA LEU A 58 -2.86 -7.70 -10.65
C LEU A 58 -4.23 -8.27 -11.00
N ALA A 59 -5.22 -8.05 -10.13
CA ALA A 59 -6.61 -8.38 -10.40
C ALA A 59 -7.56 -7.27 -9.91
N PRO A 60 -8.51 -6.81 -10.75
CA PRO A 60 -9.53 -5.87 -10.30
C PRO A 60 -10.49 -6.56 -9.31
N LEU A 61 -10.76 -5.91 -8.17
CA LEU A 61 -11.75 -6.39 -7.20
C LEU A 61 -13.17 -6.02 -7.64
N GLY A 62 -14.13 -6.90 -7.34
CA GLY A 62 -15.55 -6.71 -7.66
C GLY A 62 -15.97 -7.25 -9.02
N SER A 63 -15.03 -7.77 -9.83
CA SER A 63 -15.28 -8.26 -11.20
C SER A 63 -16.05 -7.25 -12.06
N PRO A 64 -15.46 -6.06 -12.32
CA PRO A 64 -16.09 -5.03 -13.13
C PRO A 64 -16.43 -5.57 -14.53
N SER A 65 -17.54 -5.09 -15.11
CA SER A 65 -17.78 -5.32 -16.53
C SER A 65 -16.74 -4.57 -17.37
N ALA A 66 -16.62 -4.90 -18.66
CA ALA A 66 -15.71 -4.19 -19.56
C ALA A 66 -16.01 -2.67 -19.63
N GLN A 67 -17.27 -2.28 -19.41
CA GLN A 67 -17.69 -0.87 -19.38
C GLN A 67 -17.30 -0.17 -18.06
N ASP A 68 -17.17 -0.93 -16.97
CA ASP A 68 -16.85 -0.40 -15.63
C ASP A 68 -15.36 -0.41 -15.32
N LEU A 69 -14.54 -1.14 -16.09
CA LEU A 69 -13.08 -1.15 -15.95
C LEU A 69 -12.44 0.25 -15.93
N PRO A 70 -12.87 1.23 -16.75
CA PRO A 70 -12.35 2.60 -16.67
C PRO A 70 -12.65 3.32 -15.35
N ALA A 71 -13.58 2.83 -14.55
CA ALA A 71 -13.91 3.33 -13.22
C ALA A 71 -13.29 2.46 -12.10
N GLN A 72 -12.52 1.43 -12.43
CA GLN A 72 -11.95 0.50 -11.45
C GLN A 72 -10.93 1.19 -10.54
N ARG A 73 -11.21 1.20 -9.24
CA ARG A 73 -10.36 1.85 -8.23
C ARG A 73 -9.74 0.91 -7.22
N SER A 74 -10.16 -0.36 -7.14
CA SER A 74 -9.68 -1.30 -6.12
C SER A 74 -9.08 -2.56 -6.72
N TRP A 75 -7.85 -2.85 -6.37
CA TRP A 75 -6.98 -3.80 -7.06
C TRP A 75 -6.40 -4.73 -6.00
N ARG A 76 -6.45 -6.03 -6.24
CA ARG A 76 -5.60 -6.98 -5.52
C ARG A 76 -4.30 -7.08 -6.28
N ILE A 77 -3.20 -6.79 -5.60
CA ILE A 77 -1.85 -7.01 -6.10
C ILE A 77 -1.25 -8.18 -5.36
N THR A 78 -0.71 -9.14 -6.11
CA THR A 78 0.02 -10.28 -5.55
C THR A 78 1.49 -10.12 -5.90
N VAL A 79 2.36 -10.04 -4.88
CA VAL A 79 3.81 -9.86 -5.02
C VAL A 79 4.55 -11.11 -4.55
N ALA A 80 5.53 -11.55 -5.32
CA ALA A 80 6.51 -12.56 -4.91
C ALA A 80 7.90 -12.08 -5.33
N GLY A 81 8.83 -11.99 -4.36
CA GLY A 81 10.16 -11.44 -4.59
C GLY A 81 11.08 -12.33 -5.43
N ASN A 82 10.80 -13.63 -5.50
CA ASN A 82 11.50 -14.62 -6.30
C ASN A 82 10.61 -15.85 -6.53
N ALA A 83 11.11 -16.86 -7.25
CA ALA A 83 10.35 -18.07 -7.60
C ALA A 83 9.93 -18.92 -6.39
N GLU A 84 10.72 -18.90 -5.31
CA GLU A 84 10.49 -19.71 -4.09
C GLU A 84 9.74 -18.93 -3.01
N ALA A 85 9.57 -17.62 -3.18
CA ALA A 85 8.90 -16.76 -2.22
C ALA A 85 7.40 -17.05 -2.20
N ALA A 86 6.84 -17.17 -0.98
CA ALA A 86 5.40 -17.26 -0.83
C ALA A 86 4.75 -15.96 -1.37
N PRO A 87 3.74 -16.07 -2.26
CA PRO A 87 3.06 -14.90 -2.77
C PRO A 87 2.33 -14.18 -1.64
N HIS A 88 2.39 -12.85 -1.67
CA HIS A 88 1.74 -11.99 -0.70
C HIS A 88 0.76 -11.05 -1.38
N ASP A 89 -0.47 -11.00 -0.87
CA ASP A 89 -1.52 -10.17 -1.46
C ASP A 89 -1.68 -8.85 -0.70
N CYS A 90 -1.70 -7.74 -1.44
CA CYS A 90 -1.93 -6.39 -0.97
C CYS A 90 -3.16 -5.79 -1.65
N LEU A 91 -3.97 -5.06 -0.89
CA LEU A 91 -5.08 -4.28 -1.42
C LEU A 91 -4.53 -2.92 -1.83
N VAL A 92 -4.72 -2.55 -3.09
CA VAL A 92 -4.38 -1.22 -3.57
C VAL A 92 -5.61 -0.50 -4.05
N GLN A 93 -5.80 0.73 -3.60
CA GLN A 93 -6.91 1.57 -3.98
C GLN A 93 -6.43 2.93 -4.47
N ILE A 94 -7.04 3.43 -5.54
CA ILE A 94 -6.66 4.67 -6.21
C ILE A 94 -7.81 5.66 -6.13
N PHE A 95 -7.50 6.87 -5.69
CA PHE A 95 -8.48 7.93 -5.52
C PHE A 95 -7.98 9.23 -6.11
N ASP A 96 -8.86 9.96 -6.78
CA ASP A 96 -8.64 11.38 -7.03
C ASP A 96 -8.62 12.10 -5.67
N MET A 97 -7.74 13.08 -5.49
CA MET A 97 -7.65 13.84 -4.24
C MET A 97 -8.95 14.59 -3.87
N ARG A 98 -9.83 14.82 -4.84
CA ARG A 98 -11.15 15.46 -4.66
C ARG A 98 -12.26 14.46 -4.41
N ASP A 99 -11.98 13.16 -4.50
CA ASP A 99 -12.96 12.12 -4.27
C ASP A 99 -13.37 12.08 -2.78
N PRO A 100 -14.66 12.32 -2.45
CA PRO A 100 -15.12 12.26 -1.06
C PRO A 100 -15.04 10.85 -0.46
N ALA A 101 -14.98 9.81 -1.28
CA ALA A 101 -14.80 8.44 -0.81
C ALA A 101 -13.33 8.10 -0.49
N SER A 102 -12.40 9.00 -0.79
CA SER A 102 -10.98 8.77 -0.53
C SER A 102 -10.66 8.76 0.96
N PRO A 103 -9.94 7.76 1.49
CA PRO A 103 -9.66 7.65 2.91
C PRO A 103 -8.50 8.54 3.36
N HIS A 104 -7.87 9.30 2.46
CA HIS A 104 -6.71 10.15 2.78
C HIS A 104 -7.00 11.14 3.93
N ARG A 105 -8.21 11.70 4.01
CA ARG A 105 -8.57 12.63 5.09
C ARG A 105 -8.56 11.94 6.45
N ALA A 106 -9.21 10.79 6.55
CA ALA A 106 -9.22 10.01 7.78
C ALA A 106 -7.81 9.58 8.20
N LEU A 107 -6.95 9.26 7.23
CA LEU A 107 -5.55 8.95 7.47
C LEU A 107 -4.77 10.16 8.01
N LEU A 108 -4.95 11.34 7.42
CA LEU A 108 -4.32 12.58 7.88
C LEU A 108 -4.83 13.00 9.27
N ASP A 109 -6.15 12.93 9.50
CA ASP A 109 -6.76 13.22 10.80
C ASP A 109 -6.21 12.30 11.90
N HIS A 110 -6.01 11.01 11.58
CA HIS A 110 -5.42 10.04 12.48
C HIS A 110 -3.96 10.35 12.80
N ILE A 111 -3.18 10.86 11.83
CA ILE A 111 -1.83 11.37 12.08
C ILE A 111 -1.88 12.60 12.99
N GLY A 112 -2.72 13.60 12.68
CA GLY A 112 -2.83 14.83 13.47
C GLY A 112 -3.28 14.61 14.92
N GLY A 113 -4.05 13.56 15.18
CA GLY A 113 -4.38 13.16 16.56
C GLY A 113 -3.20 12.55 17.33
N ARG A 114 -2.15 12.10 16.64
CA ARG A 114 -0.93 11.49 17.22
C ARG A 114 0.25 12.45 17.26
N ASP A 115 0.46 13.18 16.16
CA ASP A 115 1.60 14.04 15.93
C ASP A 115 1.20 15.17 14.98
N GLN A 116 1.24 16.40 15.50
CA GLN A 116 0.84 17.59 14.76
C GLN A 116 1.87 17.98 13.68
N GLU A 117 3.16 17.79 13.93
CA GLU A 117 4.22 18.15 12.97
C GLU A 117 4.17 17.24 11.73
N LEU A 118 3.98 15.94 11.94
CA LEU A 118 3.75 14.98 10.86
C LEU A 118 2.47 15.30 10.07
N SER A 119 1.42 15.74 10.76
CA SER A 119 0.17 16.14 10.11
C SER A 119 0.36 17.37 9.22
N GLU A 120 1.15 18.35 9.67
CA GLU A 120 1.48 19.54 8.89
C GLU A 120 2.32 19.15 7.66
N ALA A 121 3.34 18.31 7.83
CA ALA A 121 4.14 17.78 6.74
C ALA A 121 3.29 17.03 5.69
N ALA A 122 2.41 16.14 6.13
CA ALA A 122 1.52 15.39 5.25
C ALA A 122 0.48 16.31 4.55
N SER A 123 -0.01 17.34 5.25
CA SER A 123 -0.92 18.34 4.67
C SER A 123 -0.25 19.16 3.57
N HIS A 124 1.05 19.48 3.69
CA HIS A 124 1.79 20.16 2.62
C HIS A 124 1.92 19.29 1.36
N LEU A 125 2.14 17.98 1.51
CA LEU A 125 2.18 17.06 0.39
C LEU A 125 0.83 16.95 -0.32
N GLN A 126 -0.26 17.02 0.44
CA GLN A 126 -1.62 17.00 -0.10
C GLN A 126 -1.88 18.12 -1.10
N GLN A 127 -1.33 19.32 -0.88
CA GLN A 127 -1.61 20.51 -1.69
C GLN A 127 -1.23 20.34 -3.16
N ASN A 128 -0.18 19.55 -3.43
CA ASN A 128 0.34 19.31 -4.77
C ASN A 128 -0.08 17.94 -5.33
N ALA A 129 -0.75 17.12 -4.52
CA ALA A 129 -1.18 15.79 -4.93
C ALA A 129 -2.42 15.87 -5.84
N GLN A 130 -2.44 15.03 -6.88
CA GLN A 130 -3.61 14.82 -7.74
C GLN A 130 -4.27 13.47 -7.47
N THR A 131 -3.48 12.47 -7.09
CA THR A 131 -3.96 11.13 -6.76
C THR A 131 -3.43 10.70 -5.39
N TYR A 132 -4.29 10.01 -4.65
CA TYR A 132 -3.93 9.25 -3.47
C TYR A 132 -4.01 7.75 -3.78
N VAL A 133 -2.93 7.03 -3.52
CA VAL A 133 -2.88 5.56 -3.60
C VAL A 133 -2.78 5.01 -2.18
N SER A 134 -3.75 4.19 -1.80
CA SER A 134 -3.71 3.43 -0.54
C SER A 134 -3.20 2.04 -0.82
N ILE A 135 -2.22 1.58 -0.05
CA ILE A 135 -1.72 0.20 -0.08
C ILE A 135 -1.92 -0.39 1.32
N ALA A 136 -2.75 -1.43 1.41
CA ALA A 136 -3.04 -2.12 2.65
C ALA A 136 -2.56 -3.57 2.58
N SER A 137 -1.94 -4.03 3.67
CA SER A 137 -1.42 -5.38 3.82
C SER A 137 -1.77 -5.93 5.20
N GLY A 138 -2.36 -7.12 5.21
CA GLY A 138 -2.58 -7.91 6.42
C GLY A 138 -1.39 -8.84 6.74
N ARG A 139 -1.45 -9.51 7.89
CA ARG A 139 -0.54 -10.60 8.27
C ARG A 139 0.95 -10.26 8.34
N LEU A 140 1.29 -9.01 8.67
CA LEU A 140 2.69 -8.58 8.87
C LEU A 140 3.29 -9.04 10.21
N ASP A 141 2.60 -9.93 10.92
CA ASP A 141 3.16 -10.79 11.97
C ASP A 141 4.04 -11.92 11.40
N GLN A 142 3.89 -12.25 10.11
CA GLN A 142 4.73 -13.20 9.38
C GLN A 142 5.91 -12.45 8.74
N GLN A 143 7.13 -12.71 9.23
CA GLN A 143 8.32 -11.95 8.86
C GLN A 143 8.64 -12.04 7.36
N GLU A 144 8.36 -13.18 6.74
CA GLU A 144 8.51 -13.42 5.31
C GLU A 144 7.63 -12.53 4.42
N ARG A 145 6.59 -11.89 4.99
CA ARG A 145 5.67 -10.99 4.26
C ARG A 145 6.08 -9.52 4.33
N ILE A 146 6.96 -9.16 5.26
CA ILE A 146 7.39 -7.78 5.48
C ILE A 146 8.13 -7.25 4.25
N HIS A 147 9.15 -7.97 3.78
CA HIS A 147 9.95 -7.54 2.63
C HIS A 147 9.16 -7.45 1.31
N PRO A 148 8.29 -8.42 0.94
CA PRO A 148 7.43 -8.25 -0.23
C PRO A 148 6.53 -7.01 -0.16
N PHE A 149 6.00 -6.68 1.02
CA PHE A 149 5.20 -5.47 1.21
C PHE A 149 6.05 -4.19 1.09
N GLN A 150 7.23 -4.15 1.72
CA GLN A 150 8.16 -3.03 1.58
C GLN A 150 8.56 -2.80 0.13
N ASN A 151 8.96 -3.86 -0.57
CA ASN A 151 9.36 -3.78 -1.97
C ASN A 151 8.23 -3.22 -2.84
N LEU A 152 6.99 -3.64 -2.61
CA LEU A 152 5.84 -3.12 -3.35
C LEU A 152 5.67 -1.61 -3.14
N VAL A 153 5.65 -1.16 -1.88
CA VAL A 153 5.48 0.26 -1.55
C VAL A 153 6.65 1.07 -2.11
N SER A 154 7.89 0.60 -1.96
CA SER A 154 9.09 1.27 -2.45
C SER A 154 9.12 1.38 -3.97
N LEU A 155 8.77 0.31 -4.69
CA LEU A 155 8.68 0.34 -6.15
C LEU A 155 7.62 1.33 -6.62
N PHE A 156 6.45 1.35 -5.98
CA PHE A 156 5.37 2.25 -6.36
C PHE A 156 5.70 3.70 -6.03
N ALA A 157 6.22 3.98 -4.83
CA ALA A 157 6.65 5.31 -4.43
C ALA A 157 7.71 5.86 -5.39
N SER A 158 8.71 5.04 -5.73
CA SER A 158 9.79 5.43 -6.65
C SER A 158 9.27 5.70 -8.06
N ALA A 159 8.48 4.77 -8.62
CA ALA A 159 7.97 4.89 -9.98
C ALA A 159 6.96 6.02 -10.15
N LEU A 160 6.23 6.39 -9.09
CA LEU A 160 5.26 7.48 -9.08
C LEU A 160 5.83 8.83 -8.66
N GLY A 161 7.09 8.88 -8.19
CA GLY A 161 7.65 10.04 -7.50
C GLY A 161 6.76 10.48 -6.34
N ALA A 162 6.22 9.52 -5.59
CA ALA A 162 5.20 9.76 -4.58
C ALA A 162 5.80 9.91 -3.19
N ALA A 163 5.19 10.77 -2.38
CA ALA A 163 5.48 10.87 -0.98
C ALA A 163 4.75 9.77 -0.21
N ILE A 164 5.47 9.09 0.66
CA ILE A 164 4.97 8.02 1.52
C ILE A 164 4.50 8.63 2.83
N VAL A 165 3.31 8.23 3.26
CA VAL A 165 2.72 8.59 4.54
C VAL A 165 2.28 7.32 5.24
N ASP A 166 2.92 7.03 6.37
CA ASP A 166 2.65 5.86 7.20
C ASP A 166 2.36 6.31 8.64
N PRO A 167 1.07 6.39 9.05
CA PRO A 167 0.68 6.78 10.40
C PRO A 167 1.14 5.82 11.49
N ALA A 168 1.45 4.59 11.09
CA ALA A 168 1.72 3.48 11.96
C ALA A 168 3.23 3.43 12.29
N ALA A 169 4.07 3.77 11.31
CA ALA A 169 5.49 4.10 11.49
C ALA A 169 5.73 5.55 11.95
N ALA A 170 4.68 6.39 11.97
CA ALA A 170 4.76 7.82 12.28
C ALA A 170 5.80 8.54 11.39
N ILE A 171 5.69 8.35 10.08
CA ILE A 171 6.62 8.93 9.12
C ILE A 171 5.92 9.49 7.89
N VAL A 172 6.50 10.58 7.38
CA VAL A 172 6.17 11.23 6.11
C VAL A 172 7.49 11.44 5.37
N THR A 173 7.72 10.73 4.26
CA THR A 173 9.00 10.78 3.55
C THR A 173 8.86 10.54 2.05
N ASN A 174 9.82 11.04 1.28
CA ASN A 174 9.99 10.69 -0.14
C ASN A 174 11.07 9.63 -0.33
N ASP A 175 11.71 9.17 0.75
CA ASP A 175 12.74 8.14 0.73
C ASP A 175 12.14 6.78 1.14
N PRO A 176 12.00 5.83 0.20
CA PRO A 176 11.47 4.51 0.52
C PRO A 176 12.33 3.70 1.49
N GLY A 177 13.65 3.94 1.54
CA GLY A 177 14.56 3.26 2.47
C GLY A 177 14.30 3.72 3.90
N GLU A 178 14.21 5.04 4.09
CA GLU A 178 13.86 5.63 5.39
C GLU A 178 12.50 5.12 5.91
N TRP A 179 11.50 5.06 5.02
CA TRP A 179 10.20 4.49 5.37
C TRP A 179 10.30 3.00 5.76
N ALA A 180 11.03 2.20 4.99
CA ALA A 180 11.16 0.77 5.25
C ALA A 180 11.78 0.49 6.62
N ASP A 181 12.83 1.23 6.99
CA ASP A 181 13.49 1.14 8.30
C ASP A 181 12.53 1.54 9.44
N ALA A 182 11.81 2.66 9.27
CA ALA A 182 10.83 3.12 10.25
C ALA A 182 9.69 2.12 10.44
N MET A 183 9.23 1.49 9.35
CA MET A 183 8.19 0.46 9.39
C MET A 183 8.64 -0.77 10.18
N GLU A 184 9.87 -1.25 9.98
CA GLU A 184 10.42 -2.38 10.74
C GLU A 184 10.52 -2.08 12.23
N GLN A 185 11.05 -0.90 12.58
CA GLN A 185 11.13 -0.46 13.97
C GLN A 185 9.74 -0.41 14.61
N SER A 186 8.75 0.15 13.92
CA SER A 186 7.37 0.20 14.40
C SER A 186 6.78 -1.20 14.60
N LEU A 187 7.00 -2.13 13.66
CA LEU A 187 6.55 -3.52 13.78
C LEU A 187 7.23 -4.26 14.94
N GLN A 188 8.49 -3.93 15.25
CA GLN A 188 9.20 -4.50 16.38
C GLN A 188 8.66 -3.98 17.71
N ILE A 189 8.41 -2.67 17.83
CA ILE A 189 7.78 -2.06 19.02
C ILE A 189 6.40 -2.67 19.28
N GLU A 190 5.58 -2.85 18.24
CA GLU A 190 4.28 -3.50 18.36
C GLU A 190 4.39 -4.95 18.85
N LYS A 191 5.43 -5.68 18.43
CA LYS A 191 5.72 -7.05 18.91
C LYS A 191 5.94 -7.06 20.41
N GLU A 192 6.81 -6.17 20.88
CA GLU A 192 7.24 -6.10 22.27
C GLU A 192 6.08 -5.67 23.17
N MET A 193 5.33 -4.66 22.75
CA MET A 193 4.13 -4.20 23.45
C MET A 193 3.03 -5.28 23.50
N GLY A 194 2.87 -6.07 22.43
CA GLY A 194 1.96 -7.20 22.40
C GLY A 194 2.37 -8.33 23.36
N ALA A 195 3.67 -8.60 23.47
CA ALA A 195 4.21 -9.59 24.40
C ALA A 195 4.02 -9.17 25.86
N LEU A 196 4.13 -7.87 26.18
CA LEU A 196 3.92 -7.34 27.54
C LEU A 196 2.45 -7.36 28.01
N ARG A 197 1.49 -7.50 27.09
CA ARG A 197 0.05 -7.57 27.39
C ARG A 197 -0.47 -9.00 27.60
N ARG A 198 0.37 -10.02 27.40
CA ARG A 198 0.07 -11.44 27.61
C ARG A 198 0.69 -11.92 28.93
#